data_AF-A0A926ZI60-F1
#
_entry.id   AF-A0A926ZI60-F1
#
_cell.length_a   1.000
_cell.length_b   1.000
_cell.length_c   1.000
_cell.angle_alpha   90.00
_cell.angle_beta   90.00
_cell.angle_gamma   90.00
#
_symmetry.space_group_name_H-M   'P 1'
#
loop_
_entity.id
_entity.type
_entity.pdbx_description
1 polymer ?
#
loop_
_entity_poly.entity_id
_entity_poly.type
_entity_poly.pdbx_seq_one_letter_code
_entity_poly.pdbx_strand_id
1 'polypeptide(L)'
;MKDLIVLVADSQQEAVINTLLEERYRSLGIRQLQKQQNFAIYAHPNRDPGVYGEASQFLSLYINQFTYALVLLDAEWKGSPGASQIKEKVQTSLNQNGWENRSATIVIEPELEIWVWSSSDEVPNVLGKSWDEIRNIAQQKKYWQQEAVKPHRPKELMEEVLRQARKHPSADLFINLAKKVSLVRCEDAAFQELKERLQEWFPP
;
A
#
# COMPACT_ATOMS: atom_id res chain seq x y z
N MET A 1 -24.30 -9.29 -2.46
CA MET A 1 -23.29 -8.21 -2.49
C MET A 1 -22.05 -8.76 -1.80
N LYS A 2 -20.86 -8.58 -2.38
CA LYS A 2 -19.58 -8.94 -1.75
C LYS A 2 -19.17 -7.82 -0.78
N ASP A 3 -18.17 -8.05 0.05
CA ASP A 3 -17.79 -7.15 1.13
C ASP A 3 -16.99 -5.93 0.63
N LEU A 4 -15.91 -6.15 -0.12
CA LEU A 4 -14.93 -5.10 -0.44
C LEU A 4 -14.47 -5.15 -1.90
N ILE A 5 -14.49 -4.02 -2.59
CA ILE A 5 -13.72 -3.83 -3.82
C ILE A 5 -12.54 -2.91 -3.55
N VAL A 6 -11.36 -3.27 -4.05
CA VAL A 6 -10.15 -2.43 -3.94
C VAL A 6 -9.67 -2.06 -5.33
N LEU A 7 -9.40 -0.78 -5.56
CA LEU A 7 -8.68 -0.29 -6.73
C LEU A 7 -7.28 0.16 -6.29
N VAL A 8 -6.25 -0.39 -6.92
CA VAL A 8 -4.84 -0.09 -6.65
C VAL A 8 -4.14 0.46 -7.90
N ALA A 9 -2.98 1.08 -7.74
CA ALA A 9 -2.22 1.62 -8.85
C ALA A 9 -1.52 0.52 -9.67
N ASP A 10 -1.00 -0.53 -9.05
CA ASP A 10 -0.23 -1.55 -9.76
C ASP A 10 -0.31 -2.94 -9.12
N SER A 11 0.39 -3.90 -9.75
CA SER A 11 0.44 -5.29 -9.30
C SER A 11 1.19 -5.49 -7.98
N GLN A 12 2.09 -4.58 -7.61
CA GLN A 12 2.82 -4.67 -6.33
C GLN A 12 1.88 -4.31 -5.18
N GLN A 13 1.15 -3.20 -5.32
CA GLN A 13 0.09 -2.83 -4.38
C GLN A 13 -1.00 -3.91 -4.32
N GLU A 14 -1.40 -4.49 -5.46
CA GLU A 14 -2.36 -5.60 -5.48
C GLU A 14 -1.86 -6.77 -4.63
N ALA A 15 -0.62 -7.20 -4.85
CA ALA A 15 -0.04 -8.34 -4.17
C ALA A 15 0.09 -8.11 -2.65
N VAL A 16 0.48 -6.90 -2.24
CA VAL A 16 0.55 -6.52 -0.83
C VAL A 16 -0.84 -6.54 -0.20
N ILE A 17 -1.83 -5.84 -0.78
CA ILE A 17 -3.18 -5.78 -0.22
C ILE A 17 -3.85 -7.16 -0.19
N ASN A 18 -3.65 -7.97 -1.23
CA ASN A 18 -4.13 -9.35 -1.23
C ASN A 18 -3.56 -10.14 -0.05
N THR A 19 -2.24 -10.09 0.14
CA THR A 19 -1.55 -10.77 1.23
C THR A 19 -2.05 -10.29 2.59
N LEU A 20 -2.27 -8.98 2.74
CA LEU A 20 -2.75 -8.38 3.97
C LEU A 20 -4.15 -8.89 4.34
N LEU A 21 -5.08 -8.89 3.38
CA LEU A 21 -6.47 -9.28 3.60
C LEU A 21 -6.65 -10.80 3.80
N GLU A 22 -5.95 -11.64 3.04
CA GLU A 22 -6.13 -13.10 3.11
C GLU A 22 -5.30 -13.76 4.21
N GLU A 23 -4.05 -13.33 4.38
CA GLU A 23 -3.08 -14.04 5.24
C GLU A 23 -2.81 -13.32 6.55
N ARG A 24 -2.90 -11.98 6.57
CA ARG A 24 -2.57 -11.16 7.75
C ARG A 24 -3.79 -10.59 8.47
N TYR A 25 -5.00 -11.10 8.21
CA TYR A 25 -6.24 -10.63 8.84
C TYR A 25 -6.15 -10.56 10.38
N ARG A 26 -5.51 -11.52 11.04
CA ARG A 26 -5.28 -11.49 12.50
C ARG A 26 -4.38 -10.34 12.94
N SER A 27 -3.33 -10.04 12.17
CA SER A 27 -2.44 -8.90 12.44
C SER A 27 -3.14 -7.56 12.18
N LEU A 28 -4.07 -7.53 11.22
CA LEU A 28 -4.93 -6.38 10.98
C LEU A 28 -6.06 -6.25 12.02
N GLY A 29 -6.38 -7.31 12.77
CA GLY A 29 -7.48 -7.30 13.71
C GLY A 29 -8.84 -7.25 13.01
N ILE A 30 -8.99 -7.98 11.90
CA ILE A 30 -10.22 -8.09 11.13
C ILE A 30 -10.66 -9.55 11.02
N ARG A 31 -11.95 -9.80 10.75
CA ARG A 31 -12.41 -11.15 10.37
C ARG A 31 -11.75 -11.62 9.08
N GLN A 32 -11.68 -12.92 8.87
CA GLN A 32 -11.12 -13.48 7.65
C GLN A 32 -11.96 -13.08 6.42
N LEU A 33 -11.28 -12.63 5.37
CA LEU A 33 -11.86 -12.37 4.05
C LEU A 33 -11.17 -13.29 3.03
N GLN A 34 -11.94 -13.82 2.06
CA GLN A 34 -11.43 -14.67 1.00
C GLN A 34 -11.58 -13.97 -0.36
N LYS A 35 -10.53 -13.98 -1.19
CA LYS A 35 -10.56 -13.38 -2.53
C LYS A 35 -11.64 -14.05 -3.37
N GLN A 36 -12.28 -13.27 -4.24
CA GLN A 36 -13.41 -13.64 -5.09
C GLN A 36 -14.71 -13.99 -4.36
N GLN A 37 -14.69 -14.34 -3.08
CA GLN A 37 -15.90 -14.55 -2.27
C GLN A 37 -16.30 -13.28 -1.54
N ASN A 38 -15.39 -12.73 -0.72
CA ASN A 38 -15.62 -11.53 0.06
C ASN A 38 -15.12 -10.28 -0.64
N PHE A 39 -13.98 -10.35 -1.33
CA PHE A 39 -13.39 -9.15 -1.93
C PHE A 39 -12.81 -9.38 -3.33
N ALA A 40 -12.62 -8.27 -4.05
CA ALA A 40 -11.90 -8.23 -5.32
C ALA A 40 -10.92 -7.05 -5.32
N ILE A 41 -9.79 -7.22 -6.01
CA ILE A 41 -8.78 -6.17 -6.20
C ILE A 41 -8.55 -6.02 -7.70
N TYR A 42 -8.46 -4.77 -8.16
CA TYR A 42 -8.11 -4.43 -9.54
C TYR A 42 -6.94 -3.45 -9.52
N ALA A 43 -5.93 -3.70 -10.36
CA ALA A 43 -4.90 -2.72 -10.67
C ALA A 43 -5.34 -1.84 -11.85
N HIS A 44 -5.19 -0.52 -11.72
CA HIS A 44 -5.57 0.40 -12.78
C HIS A 44 -4.52 0.38 -13.91
N PRO A 45 -4.92 0.25 -15.20
CA PRO A 45 -3.97 0.16 -16.32
C PRO A 45 -3.10 1.41 -16.47
N ASN A 46 -3.65 2.57 -16.12
CA ASN A 46 -2.95 3.87 -16.15
C ASN A 46 -2.23 4.22 -14.84
N ARG A 47 -2.05 3.24 -13.93
CA ARG A 47 -1.37 3.39 -12.64
C ARG A 47 -1.93 4.52 -11.79
N ASP A 48 -1.11 5.14 -10.95
CA ASP A 48 -1.54 6.17 -10.03
C ASP A 48 -2.20 7.39 -10.70
N PRO A 49 -1.71 7.92 -11.85
CA PRO A 49 -2.43 8.96 -12.57
C PRO A 49 -3.85 8.54 -12.98
N GLY A 50 -4.00 7.27 -13.36
CA GLY A 50 -5.29 6.65 -13.67
C GLY A 50 -6.19 6.54 -12.45
N VAL A 51 -5.69 6.02 -11.33
CA VAL A 51 -6.45 5.95 -10.08
C VAL A 51 -6.88 7.36 -9.64
N TYR A 52 -5.97 8.33 -9.67
CA TYR A 52 -6.26 9.73 -9.34
C TYR A 52 -7.32 10.38 -10.25
N GLY A 53 -7.34 10.01 -11.54
CA GLY A 53 -8.25 10.59 -12.53
C GLY A 53 -9.61 9.90 -12.62
N GLU A 54 -9.64 8.57 -12.45
CA GLU A 54 -10.72 7.72 -12.97
C GLU A 54 -11.28 6.74 -11.91
N ALA A 55 -10.78 6.74 -10.68
CA ALA A 55 -11.19 5.77 -9.65
C ALA A 55 -12.70 5.71 -9.41
N SER A 56 -13.36 6.87 -9.31
CA SER A 56 -14.82 6.93 -9.10
C SER A 56 -15.60 6.37 -10.28
N GLN A 57 -15.19 6.71 -11.51
CA GLN A 57 -15.78 6.16 -12.74
C GLN A 57 -15.58 4.64 -12.80
N PHE A 58 -14.38 4.15 -12.53
CA PHE A 58 -14.07 2.73 -12.52
C PHE A 58 -14.94 1.98 -11.49
N LEU A 59 -15.00 2.50 -10.26
CA LEU A 59 -15.72 1.86 -9.16
C LEU A 59 -17.24 2.00 -9.27
N SER A 60 -17.75 2.95 -10.06
CA SER A 60 -19.20 3.10 -10.30
C SER A 60 -19.85 1.82 -10.85
N LEU A 61 -19.10 1.04 -11.64
CA LEU A 61 -19.56 -0.24 -12.23
C LEU A 61 -19.86 -1.32 -11.17
N TYR A 62 -19.35 -1.13 -9.94
CA TYR A 62 -19.39 -2.11 -8.86
C TYR A 62 -20.28 -1.69 -7.69
N ILE A 63 -20.97 -0.55 -7.80
CA ILE A 63 -21.76 0.05 -6.72
C ILE A 63 -22.81 -0.90 -6.14
N ASN A 64 -23.46 -1.71 -6.98
CA ASN A 64 -24.48 -2.68 -6.58
C ASN A 64 -23.92 -4.09 -6.30
N GLN A 65 -22.59 -4.26 -6.44
CA GLN A 65 -21.92 -5.54 -6.32
C GLN A 65 -21.15 -5.66 -5.00
N PHE A 66 -20.66 -4.55 -4.45
CA PHE A 66 -19.85 -4.52 -3.22
C PHE A 66 -20.39 -3.54 -2.17
N THR A 67 -20.20 -3.87 -0.90
CA THR A 67 -20.61 -3.06 0.25
C THR A 67 -19.68 -1.86 0.44
N TYR A 68 -18.37 -2.09 0.40
CA TYR A 68 -17.34 -1.06 0.59
C TYR A 68 -16.40 -0.95 -0.61
N ALA A 69 -15.85 0.24 -0.83
CA ALA A 69 -14.80 0.48 -1.82
C ALA A 69 -13.56 1.12 -1.19
N LEU A 70 -12.39 0.58 -1.51
CA LEU A 70 -11.11 1.11 -1.08
C LEU A 70 -10.31 1.53 -2.31
N VAL A 71 -9.73 2.72 -2.28
CA VAL A 71 -8.76 3.17 -3.28
C VAL A 71 -7.40 3.31 -2.62
N LEU A 72 -6.37 2.73 -3.23
CA LEU A 72 -4.98 2.86 -2.80
C LEU A 72 -4.12 3.33 -3.97
N LEU A 73 -3.27 4.30 -3.72
CA LEU A 73 -2.27 4.79 -4.67
C LEU A 73 -1.12 5.45 -3.91
N ASP A 74 0.01 5.61 -4.59
CA ASP A 74 1.16 6.32 -4.02
C ASP A 74 0.91 7.84 -4.01
N ALA A 75 1.87 8.64 -3.61
CA ALA A 75 1.84 10.09 -3.81
C ALA A 75 2.89 10.52 -4.83
N GLU A 76 3.92 9.70 -5.05
CA GLU A 76 5.06 10.03 -5.88
C GLU A 76 4.90 9.54 -7.34
N TRP A 77 4.49 10.46 -8.21
CA TRP A 77 4.62 10.33 -9.65
C TRP A 77 4.83 11.69 -10.31
N LYS A 78 5.25 11.67 -11.56
CA LYS A 78 5.46 12.90 -12.35
C LYS A 78 4.14 13.67 -12.50
N GLY A 79 4.11 14.90 -11.98
CA GLY A 79 2.92 15.76 -12.02
C GLY A 79 1.91 15.48 -10.90
N SER A 80 2.29 14.72 -9.88
CA SER A 80 1.48 14.54 -8.68
C SER A 80 1.17 15.88 -8.00
N PRO A 81 -0.08 16.12 -7.58
CA PRO A 81 -0.46 17.30 -6.82
C PRO A 81 -0.14 17.20 -5.32
N GLY A 82 0.42 16.06 -4.87
CA GLY A 82 0.73 15.78 -3.47
C GLY A 82 -0.37 15.03 -2.73
N ALA A 83 0.00 14.34 -1.65
CA ALA A 83 -0.84 13.35 -0.97
C ALA A 83 -2.21 13.91 -0.53
N SER A 84 -2.22 15.09 0.08
CA SER A 84 -3.45 15.73 0.57
C SER A 84 -4.45 16.03 -0.55
N GLN A 85 -3.98 16.57 -1.68
CA GLN A 85 -4.85 16.92 -2.81
C GLN A 85 -5.37 15.68 -3.53
N ILE A 86 -4.54 14.63 -3.64
CA ILE A 86 -4.95 13.32 -4.17
C ILE A 86 -6.10 12.79 -3.32
N LYS A 87 -5.90 12.71 -2.00
CA LYS A 87 -6.86 12.13 -1.07
C LYS A 87 -8.18 12.86 -1.11
N GLU A 88 -8.15 14.19 -1.01
CA GLU A 88 -9.36 15.01 -1.02
C GLU A 88 -10.15 14.84 -2.31
N LYS A 89 -9.48 14.94 -3.47
CA LYS A 89 -10.16 14.85 -4.77
C LYS A 89 -10.78 13.47 -4.99
N VAL A 90 -10.01 12.40 -4.77
CA VAL A 90 -10.49 11.04 -5.02
C VAL A 90 -11.63 10.70 -4.05
N GLN A 91 -11.49 11.02 -2.76
CA GLN A 91 -12.54 10.75 -1.77
C GLN A 91 -13.82 11.54 -2.07
N THR A 92 -13.70 12.83 -2.42
CA THR A 92 -14.85 13.66 -2.81
C THR A 92 -15.56 13.08 -4.02
N SER A 93 -14.80 12.62 -5.01
CA SER A 93 -15.37 11.99 -6.20
C SER A 93 -16.07 10.68 -5.88
N LEU A 94 -15.52 9.82 -5.02
CA LEU A 94 -16.17 8.59 -4.57
C LEU A 94 -17.50 8.88 -3.86
N ASN A 95 -17.51 9.85 -2.94
CA ASN A 95 -18.71 10.25 -2.21
C ASN A 95 -19.81 10.72 -3.17
N GLN A 96 -19.48 11.57 -4.14
CA GLN A 96 -20.43 12.08 -5.14
C GLN A 96 -20.94 11.01 -6.11
N ASN A 97 -20.23 9.89 -6.26
CA ASN A 97 -20.55 8.82 -7.19
C ASN A 97 -21.07 7.55 -6.49
N GLY A 98 -21.74 7.72 -5.34
CA GLY A 98 -22.52 6.67 -4.68
C GLY A 98 -21.73 5.73 -3.77
N TRP A 99 -20.52 6.13 -3.40
CA TRP A 99 -19.70 5.47 -2.37
C TRP A 99 -19.62 6.27 -1.06
N GLU A 100 -20.49 7.25 -0.88
CA GLU A 100 -20.58 8.05 0.36
C GLU A 100 -20.77 7.13 1.59
N ASN A 101 -20.00 7.40 2.65
CA ASN A 101 -19.98 6.64 3.91
C ASN A 101 -19.59 5.16 3.79
N ARG A 102 -19.16 4.71 2.61
CA ARG A 102 -18.77 3.31 2.36
C ARG A 102 -17.55 3.21 1.44
N SER A 103 -16.71 4.23 1.47
CA SER A 103 -15.39 4.20 0.82
C SER A 103 -14.30 4.89 1.60
N ALA A 104 -13.06 4.53 1.28
CA ALA A 104 -11.88 5.23 1.77
C ALA A 104 -10.83 5.33 0.66
N THR A 105 -10.13 6.47 0.62
CA THR A 105 -8.95 6.70 -0.21
C THR A 105 -7.72 6.75 0.68
N ILE A 106 -6.81 5.80 0.46
CA ILE A 106 -5.53 5.72 1.14
C ILE A 106 -4.45 6.17 0.15
N VAL A 107 -3.69 7.18 0.53
CA VAL A 107 -2.58 7.72 -0.28
C VAL A 107 -1.29 7.45 0.47
N ILE A 108 -0.39 6.68 -0.12
CA ILE A 108 0.88 6.32 0.50
C ILE A 108 1.90 7.43 0.21
N GLU A 109 2.56 7.95 1.25
CA GLU A 109 3.54 9.02 1.09
C GLU A 109 4.96 8.56 1.51
N PRO A 110 5.95 8.57 0.60
CA PRO A 110 5.81 8.88 -0.83
C PRO A 110 5.19 7.74 -1.66
N GLU A 111 5.40 6.48 -1.25
CA GLU A 111 5.06 5.28 -2.04
C GLU A 111 5.13 4.01 -1.19
N LEU A 112 4.57 2.89 -1.69
CA LEU A 112 4.41 1.61 -0.99
C LEU A 112 5.62 1.11 -0.19
N GLU A 113 6.84 1.25 -0.71
CA GLU A 113 8.07 0.80 -0.05
C GLU A 113 8.27 1.40 1.34
N ILE A 114 7.67 2.56 1.63
CA ILE A 114 7.74 3.20 2.95
C ILE A 114 7.14 2.32 4.06
N TRP A 115 6.21 1.42 3.74
CA TRP A 115 5.64 0.46 4.69
C TRP A 115 6.60 -0.67 5.05
N VAL A 116 7.57 -0.96 4.18
CA VAL A 116 8.56 -2.02 4.38
C VAL A 116 9.63 -1.61 5.38
N TRP A 117 10.04 -0.34 5.34
CA TRP A 117 11.11 0.21 6.17
C TRP A 117 10.69 0.36 7.64
N SER A 118 10.56 -0.78 8.33
CA SER A 118 10.38 -0.90 9.77
C SER A 118 11.69 -1.33 10.44
N SER A 119 11.75 -1.28 11.77
CA SER A 119 12.87 -1.84 12.56
C SER A 119 12.88 -3.38 12.63
N SER A 120 12.19 -4.07 11.72
CA SER A 120 12.10 -5.54 11.69
C SER A 120 13.33 -6.17 11.05
N ASP A 121 13.89 -7.22 11.66
CA ASP A 121 14.98 -8.02 11.10
C ASP A 121 14.56 -8.81 9.84
N GLU A 122 13.26 -8.88 9.54
CA GLU A 122 12.78 -9.50 8.30
C GLU A 122 13.14 -8.69 7.05
N VAL A 123 13.31 -7.37 7.17
CA VAL A 123 13.71 -6.50 6.06
C VAL A 123 15.09 -6.90 5.52
N PRO A 124 16.18 -6.92 6.32
CA PRO A 124 17.49 -7.33 5.83
C PRO A 124 17.52 -8.77 5.33
N ASN A 125 16.78 -9.69 5.97
CA ASN A 125 16.69 -11.09 5.55
C ASN A 125 16.11 -11.22 4.13
N VAL A 126 15.01 -10.53 3.85
CA VAL A 126 14.36 -10.58 2.54
C VAL A 126 15.20 -9.85 1.48
N LEU A 127 15.75 -8.68 1.81
CA LEU A 127 16.59 -7.90 0.90
C LEU A 127 17.98 -8.53 0.66
N GLY A 128 18.46 -9.41 1.56
CA GLY A 128 19.74 -10.10 1.43
C GLY A 128 20.96 -9.24 1.78
N LYS A 129 20.77 -8.24 2.64
CA LYS A 129 21.81 -7.30 3.10
C LYS A 129 21.58 -7.01 4.58
N SER A 130 22.64 -6.92 5.38
CA SER A 130 22.54 -6.54 6.79
C SER A 130 22.07 -5.09 6.95
N TRP A 131 21.55 -4.73 8.14
CA TRP A 131 21.16 -3.34 8.42
C TRP A 131 22.33 -2.37 8.27
N ASP A 132 23.54 -2.75 8.66
CA ASP A 132 24.75 -1.92 8.49
C ASP A 132 25.03 -1.66 7.01
N GLU A 133 24.95 -2.69 6.15
CA GLU A 133 25.10 -2.52 4.71
C GLU A 133 24.01 -1.62 4.12
N ILE A 134 22.74 -1.82 4.52
CA ILE A 134 21.62 -0.99 4.07
C ILE A 134 21.82 0.47 4.49
N ARG A 135 22.21 0.72 5.74
CA ARG A 135 22.48 2.08 6.26
C ARG A 135 23.65 2.72 5.53
N ASN A 136 24.72 1.97 5.25
CA ASN A 136 25.86 2.45 4.46
C ASN A 136 25.45 2.85 3.04
N ILE A 137 24.66 2.01 2.36
CA ILE A 137 24.12 2.32 1.03
C ILE A 137 23.27 3.59 1.08
N ALA A 138 22.37 3.68 2.07
CA ALA A 138 21.48 4.80 2.23
C ALA A 138 22.22 6.13 2.49
N GLN A 139 23.29 6.09 3.28
CA GLN A 139 24.15 7.25 3.54
C GLN A 139 24.91 7.68 2.28
N GLN A 140 25.51 6.73 1.56
CA GLN A 140 26.25 7.01 0.32
C GLN A 140 25.36 7.65 -0.75
N LYS A 141 24.12 7.17 -0.87
CA LYS A 141 23.14 7.68 -1.84
C LYS A 141 22.33 8.88 -1.34
N LYS A 142 22.48 9.24 -0.06
CA LYS A 142 21.67 10.27 0.63
C LYS A 142 20.17 9.98 0.55
N TYR A 143 19.76 8.72 0.68
CA TYR A 143 18.34 8.30 0.68
C TYR A 143 17.72 8.19 2.08
N TRP A 144 18.55 8.24 3.12
CA TRP A 144 18.12 8.14 4.52
C TRP A 144 18.95 9.10 5.37
N GLN A 145 18.28 9.99 6.10
CA GLN A 145 18.94 10.88 7.05
C GLN A 145 19.24 10.15 8.35
N GLN A 146 20.34 10.49 9.02
CA GLN A 146 20.86 9.72 10.15
C GLN A 146 19.88 9.58 11.33
N GLU A 147 19.03 10.59 11.56
CA GLU A 147 18.06 10.62 12.67
C GLU A 147 16.63 10.26 12.25
N ALA A 148 16.40 10.02 10.95
CA ALA A 148 15.06 9.70 10.45
C ALA A 148 14.71 8.23 10.73
N VAL A 149 13.48 7.99 11.19
CA VAL A 149 12.96 6.63 11.44
C VAL A 149 12.84 5.81 10.14
N LYS A 150 12.63 6.49 9.01
CA LYS A 150 12.42 5.90 7.68
C LYS A 150 13.21 6.65 6.61
N PRO A 151 13.54 6.01 5.46
CA PRO A 151 14.18 6.70 4.35
C PRO A 151 13.19 7.68 3.70
N HIS A 152 13.71 8.79 3.19
CA HIS A 152 12.92 9.75 2.42
C HIS A 152 12.87 9.41 0.92
N ARG A 153 13.63 8.39 0.50
CA ARG A 153 13.68 7.81 -0.84
C ARG A 153 13.56 6.28 -0.73
N PRO A 154 12.39 5.77 -0.32
CA PRO A 154 12.23 4.38 0.12
C PRO A 154 12.40 3.38 -1.03
N LYS A 155 11.86 3.66 -2.22
CA LYS A 155 12.04 2.78 -3.38
C LYS A 155 13.43 2.83 -3.94
N GLU A 156 14.02 4.02 -4.12
CA GLU A 156 15.36 4.12 -4.68
C GLU A 156 16.39 3.43 -3.77
N LEU A 157 16.18 3.48 -2.45
CA LEU A 157 16.97 2.69 -1.52
C LEU A 157 16.74 1.17 -1.70
N MET A 158 15.49 0.72 -1.80
CA MET A 158 15.19 -0.69 -1.95
C MET A 158 15.79 -1.24 -3.25
N GLU A 159 15.62 -0.53 -4.36
CA GLU A 159 16.18 -0.87 -5.66
C GLU A 159 17.70 -0.94 -5.62
N GLU A 160 18.38 0.01 -4.97
CA GLU A 160 19.83 0.00 -4.84
C GLU A 160 20.32 -1.18 -3.98
N VAL A 161 19.64 -1.47 -2.87
CA VAL A 161 19.95 -2.62 -2.01
C VAL A 161 19.80 -3.93 -2.78
N LEU A 162 18.68 -4.11 -3.50
CA LEU A 162 18.43 -5.30 -4.32
C LEU A 162 19.45 -5.44 -5.44
N ARG A 163 19.78 -4.34 -6.12
CA ARG A 163 20.79 -4.30 -7.18
C ARG A 163 22.15 -4.76 -6.67
N GLN A 164 22.59 -4.29 -5.50
CA GLN A 164 23.84 -4.73 -4.88
C GLN A 164 23.79 -6.16 -4.35
N ALA A 165 22.61 -6.63 -3.93
CA ALA A 165 22.36 -8.02 -3.55
C ALA A 165 22.19 -8.98 -4.76
N ARG A 166 22.21 -8.45 -6.00
CA ARG A 166 21.92 -9.19 -7.25
C ARG A 166 20.54 -9.86 -7.22
N LYS A 167 19.57 -9.21 -6.58
CA LYS A 167 18.16 -9.60 -6.57
C LYS A 167 17.36 -8.65 -7.45
N HIS A 168 16.27 -9.14 -8.03
CA HIS A 168 15.34 -8.32 -8.79
C HIS A 168 14.11 -7.99 -7.92
N PRO A 169 13.56 -6.77 -8.03
CA PRO A 169 12.23 -6.49 -7.50
C PRO A 169 11.21 -7.37 -8.23
N SER A 170 10.41 -8.13 -7.49
CA SER A 170 9.39 -9.03 -8.02
C SER A 170 8.15 -9.02 -7.14
N ALA A 171 6.99 -9.41 -7.68
CA ALA A 171 5.77 -9.55 -6.89
C ALA A 171 5.99 -10.49 -5.68
N ASP A 172 6.74 -11.58 -5.87
CA ASP A 172 7.08 -12.51 -4.78
C ASP A 172 7.91 -11.86 -3.67
N LEU A 173 8.80 -10.92 -4.00
CA LEU A 173 9.55 -10.16 -3.00
C LEU A 173 8.58 -9.35 -2.12
N PHE A 174 7.65 -8.62 -2.74
CA PHE A 174 6.66 -7.79 -2.03
C PHE A 174 5.67 -8.64 -1.23
N ILE A 175 5.24 -9.79 -1.77
CA ILE A 175 4.44 -10.77 -1.04
C ILE A 175 5.21 -11.25 0.20
N ASN A 176 6.46 -11.65 0.04
CA ASN A 176 7.29 -12.10 1.17
C ASN A 176 7.47 -11.02 2.23
N LEU A 177 7.67 -9.76 1.82
CA LEU A 177 7.73 -8.62 2.73
C LEU A 177 6.38 -8.43 3.45
N ALA A 178 5.26 -8.42 2.73
CA ALA A 178 3.92 -8.26 3.32
C ALA A 178 3.56 -9.39 4.29
N LYS A 179 4.05 -10.62 4.07
CA LYS A 179 3.84 -11.76 4.99
C LYS A 179 4.65 -11.65 6.28
N LYS A 180 5.86 -11.09 6.22
CA LYS A 180 6.85 -11.19 7.30
C LYS A 180 7.10 -9.91 8.06
N VAL A 181 7.09 -8.76 7.36
CA VAL A 181 7.36 -7.47 7.97
C VAL A 181 6.29 -7.19 9.03
N SER A 182 6.75 -6.64 10.16
CA SER A 182 5.88 -6.36 11.29
C SER A 182 4.96 -5.18 10.96
N LEU A 183 3.68 -5.49 10.83
CA LEU A 183 2.62 -4.51 10.61
C LEU A 183 2.17 -3.83 11.91
N VAL A 184 2.45 -4.46 13.06
CA VAL A 184 2.05 -3.95 14.39
C VAL A 184 2.83 -2.68 14.75
N ARG A 185 4.07 -2.56 14.29
CA ARG A 185 4.95 -1.42 14.54
C ARG A 185 5.03 -0.45 13.34
N CYS A 186 4.17 -0.60 12.34
CA CYS A 186 4.18 0.28 11.19
C CYS A 186 3.50 1.61 11.56
N GLU A 187 4.28 2.61 11.97
CA GLU A 187 3.76 3.95 12.35
C GLU A 187 3.41 4.82 11.13
N ASP A 188 3.29 4.22 9.95
CA ASP A 188 2.96 4.94 8.73
C ASP A 188 1.51 5.43 8.76
N ALA A 189 1.30 6.72 8.49
CA ALA A 189 -0.05 7.31 8.54
C ALA A 189 -1.02 6.62 7.58
N ALA A 190 -0.58 6.32 6.34
CA ALA A 190 -1.42 5.67 5.35
C ALA A 190 -1.76 4.22 5.74
N PHE A 191 -0.79 3.51 6.36
CA PHE A 191 -1.04 2.16 6.85
C PHE A 191 -1.98 2.13 8.05
N GLN A 192 -1.83 3.07 9.00
CA GLN A 192 -2.74 3.18 10.15
C GLN A 192 -4.16 3.49 9.69
N GLU A 193 -4.32 4.43 8.76
CA GLU A 193 -5.65 4.74 8.20
C GLU A 193 -6.27 3.54 7.48
N LEU A 194 -5.49 2.81 6.67
CA LEU A 194 -5.95 1.57 6.04
C LEU A 194 -6.44 0.57 7.09
N LYS A 195 -5.64 0.35 8.13
CA LYS A 195 -5.97 -0.60 9.21
C LYS A 195 -7.23 -0.18 9.94
N GLU A 196 -7.35 1.08 10.34
CA GLU A 196 -8.53 1.62 11.03
C GLU A 196 -9.81 1.43 10.21
N ARG A 197 -9.78 1.77 8.91
CA ARG A 197 -10.92 1.59 8.02
C ARG A 197 -11.31 0.12 7.86
N LEU A 198 -10.32 -0.77 7.68
CA LEU A 198 -10.60 -2.20 7.59
C LEU A 198 -11.17 -2.77 8.89
N GLN A 199 -10.71 -2.32 10.05
CA GLN A 199 -11.23 -2.73 11.36
C GLN A 199 -12.66 -2.24 11.60
N GLU A 200 -12.97 -1.03 11.17
CA GLU A 200 -14.31 -0.46 11.22
C GLU A 200 -15.29 -1.26 10.36
N TRP A 201 -14.87 -1.66 9.15
CA TRP A 201 -15.73 -2.38 8.21
C TRP A 201 -15.82 -3.89 8.49
N PHE A 202 -14.78 -4.49 9.05
CA PHE A 202 -14.64 -5.94 9.19
C PHE A 202 -14.17 -6.36 10.59
N PRO A 203 -14.92 -6.05 11.66
CA PRO A 203 -14.53 -6.43 13.02
C PRO A 203 -14.30 -7.96 13.14
N PRO A 204 -13.43 -8.42 14.07
CA PRO A 204 -13.06 -9.83 14.25
C PRO A 204 -14.23 -10.81 14.43
#